data_AF-A0A9X3S8V3-F1
#
_entry.id   AF-A0A9X3S8V3-F1
#
_cell.length_a   1.000
_cell.length_b   1.000
_cell.length_c   1.000
_cell.angle_alpha   90.00
_cell.angle_beta   90.00
_cell.angle_gamma   90.00
#
_symmetry.space_group_name_H-M   'P 1'
#
loop_
_entity.id
_entity.type
_entity.pdbx_description
1 polymer ?
#
loop_
_entity_poly.entity_id
_entity_poly.type
_entity_poly.pdbx_seq_one_letter_code
_entity_poly.pdbx_strand_id
1 'polypeptide(L)'
;MLCPSCRRQLERGASYCSSCGTPLNGAVAPLELVLADATRVPVVAEMTIGRAPGASLVISDPSVSRMHARISADAVIEDAGSSHGTWLDGVRLTGPLPLRDGAKIRLGDAELRVERRRDAAEAGRTIVVSADAVPAPILMPAPPASGTQFGMRPALRPGYALKRLDASEGRQRWVLRDLESGTFLRLSDNDAMLFQLLDGTHGLVELVQLSEQRFGATGPARLARLLTDLGERGFLEGVAGGKPLVEAPTSRWRKLVKPREKVFTGFGGKLEALYRHGGWVFFTRPMLWFLAALIVTGLATFVALIVGRYGTPFVVAKKFGWGGLVFLFGRFVVVAVHETAHGLTMASFGRRIHRAGLKVIAIFPYAFVDTSEAWFEPRRRRIAVSAAGPVSDFSIGAIFALCALLLPEGVVRDIFFNLAFAAYVGGFFNLNPFIERDGYHMLVDWLNEPGLRRRAKEQLERKLSGGAASTDSPVLARYSLFGLGWSVLAACFAIGMSLRYEKIFLAITDNKAVVYGVMGTLWVAFFLPVLFVLGKPVWKRIRE
;
A
#
# COMPACT_ATOMS: atom_id res chain seq x y z
N MET A 1 0.08 23.89 36.26
CA MET A 1 0.78 23.22 35.14
C MET A 1 0.73 24.13 33.92
N LEU A 2 1.74 24.11 33.05
CA LEU A 2 1.76 24.90 31.81
C LEU A 2 1.29 24.04 30.64
N CYS A 3 0.59 24.64 29.68
CA CYS A 3 0.21 23.98 28.44
C CYS A 3 1.48 23.56 27.66
N PRO A 4 1.59 22.31 27.18
CA PRO A 4 2.76 21.86 26.42
C PRO A 4 2.91 22.54 25.05
N SER A 5 1.83 23.11 24.51
CA SER A 5 1.84 23.81 23.22
C SER A 5 2.10 25.31 23.37
N CYS A 6 1.24 26.05 24.09
CA CYS A 6 1.31 27.51 24.16
C CYS A 6 1.97 28.06 25.43
N ARG A 7 2.41 27.20 26.34
CA ARG A 7 3.05 27.54 27.63
C ARG A 7 2.24 28.45 28.57
N ARG A 8 0.93 28.66 28.34
CA ARG A 8 0.05 29.35 29.30
C ARG A 8 -0.29 28.48 30.50
N GLN A 9 -0.60 29.13 31.62
CA GLN A 9 -1.03 28.47 32.85
C GLN A 9 -2.40 27.82 32.68
N LEU A 10 -2.52 26.57 33.12
CA LEU A 10 -3.73 25.77 33.04
C LEU A 10 -4.44 25.72 34.40
N GLU A 11 -5.78 25.72 34.35
CA GLU A 11 -6.62 25.45 35.50
C GLU A 11 -6.48 23.99 35.96
N ARG A 12 -6.63 23.74 37.27
CA ARG A 12 -6.54 22.38 37.83
C ARG A 12 -7.71 21.55 37.33
N GLY A 13 -7.42 20.42 36.67
CA GLY A 13 -8.43 19.48 36.17
C GLY A 13 -8.94 19.76 34.75
N ALA A 14 -8.42 20.78 34.06
CA ALA A 14 -8.85 21.11 32.70
C ALA A 14 -8.56 19.96 31.71
N SER A 15 -9.57 19.61 30.90
CA SER A 15 -9.44 18.60 29.83
C SER A 15 -8.76 19.16 28.56
N TYR A 16 -8.72 20.48 28.41
CA TYR A 16 -8.09 21.18 27.29
C TYR A 16 -7.52 22.54 27.74
N CYS A 17 -6.59 23.09 26.96
CA CYS A 17 -6.10 24.45 27.18
C CYS A 17 -7.12 25.49 26.72
N SER A 18 -7.57 26.37 27.63
CA SER A 18 -8.52 27.46 27.35
C SER A 18 -8.02 28.50 26.34
N SER A 19 -6.73 28.52 26.03
CA SER A 19 -6.15 29.49 25.09
C SER A 19 -5.87 28.93 23.70
N CYS A 20 -5.49 27.66 23.57
CA CYS A 20 -5.06 27.10 22.28
C CYS A 20 -5.72 25.75 21.95
N GLY A 21 -6.63 25.27 22.81
CA GLY A 21 -7.39 24.04 22.60
C GLY A 21 -6.56 22.76 22.61
N THR A 22 -5.33 22.78 23.13
CA THR A 22 -4.53 21.56 23.26
C THR A 22 -5.19 20.59 24.23
N PRO A 23 -5.52 19.35 23.81
CA PRO A 23 -6.09 18.34 24.70
C PRO A 23 -5.08 17.94 25.78
N LEU A 24 -5.58 17.68 26.99
CA LEU A 24 -4.79 17.27 28.15
C LEU A 24 -5.28 15.89 28.60
N ASN A 25 -4.37 15.08 29.17
CA ASN A 25 -4.71 13.79 29.79
C ASN A 25 -5.49 12.81 28.90
N GLY A 26 -5.22 12.78 27.59
CA GLY A 26 -5.90 11.87 26.65
C GLY A 26 -7.33 12.25 26.29
N ALA A 27 -7.76 13.48 26.62
CA ALA A 27 -9.04 14.01 26.19
C ALA A 27 -9.12 14.12 24.66
N VAL A 28 -10.32 13.94 24.13
CA VAL A 28 -10.63 14.17 22.72
C VAL A 28 -10.44 15.65 22.40
N ALA A 29 -9.72 15.96 21.33
CA ALA A 29 -9.51 17.34 20.90
C ALA A 29 -10.84 18.04 20.56
N PRO A 30 -11.01 19.31 20.97
CA PRO A 30 -12.27 20.04 20.76
C PRO A 30 -12.54 20.33 19.27
N LEU A 31 -13.78 20.69 18.96
CA LEU A 31 -14.13 21.21 17.64
C LEU A 31 -13.45 22.56 17.40
N GLU A 32 -13.07 22.83 16.17
CA GLU A 32 -12.50 24.09 15.69
C GLU A 32 -13.44 24.70 14.64
N LEU A 33 -13.59 26.01 14.69
CA LEU A 33 -14.19 26.80 13.61
C LEU A 33 -13.08 27.19 12.64
N VAL A 34 -13.26 26.84 11.37
CA VAL A 34 -12.37 27.19 10.26
C VAL A 34 -13.03 28.30 9.45
N LEU A 35 -12.39 29.46 9.44
CA LEU A 35 -12.82 30.64 8.70
C LEU A 35 -12.38 30.56 7.22
N ALA A 36 -12.90 31.45 6.39
CA ALA A 36 -12.57 31.52 4.96
C ALA A 36 -11.08 31.82 4.68
N ASP A 37 -10.40 32.52 5.60
CA ASP A 37 -8.96 32.80 5.56
C ASP A 37 -8.09 31.64 6.11
N ALA A 38 -8.72 30.49 6.38
CA ALA A 38 -8.14 29.31 7.02
C ALA A 38 -7.71 29.50 8.49
N THR A 39 -8.08 30.60 9.15
CA THR A 39 -7.90 30.78 10.59
C THR A 39 -8.73 29.74 11.36
N ARG A 40 -8.13 29.12 12.38
CA ARG A 40 -8.71 28.06 13.19
C ARG A 40 -8.94 28.53 14.62
N VAL A 41 -10.18 28.48 15.09
CA VAL A 41 -10.56 28.93 16.43
C VAL A 41 -11.17 27.76 17.21
N PRO A 42 -10.53 27.28 18.29
CA PRO A 42 -11.04 26.14 19.04
C PRO A 42 -12.26 26.52 19.90
N VAL A 43 -13.26 25.64 19.93
CA VAL A 43 -14.44 25.76 20.79
C VAL A 43 -14.12 25.14 22.14
N VAL A 44 -13.65 25.98 23.06
CA VAL A 44 -13.15 25.58 24.40
C VAL A 44 -13.90 26.23 25.55
N ALA A 45 -14.77 27.19 25.27
CA ALA A 45 -15.60 27.87 26.24
C ALA A 45 -16.83 28.43 25.52
N GLU A 46 -17.80 28.95 26.28
CA GLU A 46 -18.87 29.73 25.70
C GLU A 46 -18.28 30.87 24.86
N MET A 47 -18.69 30.94 23.59
CA MET A 47 -18.19 31.91 22.64
C MET A 47 -19.33 32.59 21.91
N THR A 48 -19.14 33.88 21.65
CA THR A 48 -20.05 34.70 20.88
C THR A 48 -19.45 35.00 19.51
N ILE A 49 -20.27 34.94 18.47
CA ILE A 49 -19.88 35.23 17.09
C ILE A 49 -20.66 36.46 16.62
N GLY A 50 -19.97 37.44 16.05
CA GLY A 50 -20.60 38.63 15.49
C GLY A 50 -19.60 39.62 14.92
N ARG A 51 -20.08 40.74 14.39
CA ARG A 51 -19.21 41.81 13.86
C ARG A 51 -18.72 42.80 14.90
N ALA A 52 -19.24 42.76 16.13
CA ALA A 52 -18.85 43.70 17.18
C ALA A 52 -17.46 43.36 17.71
N PRO A 53 -16.60 44.35 18.02
CA PRO A 53 -15.27 44.11 18.59
C PRO A 53 -15.26 43.35 19.92
N GLY A 54 -16.39 43.30 20.63
CA GLY A 54 -16.55 42.56 21.88
C GLY A 54 -16.97 41.09 21.74
N ALA A 55 -17.18 40.59 20.52
CA ALA A 55 -17.48 39.18 20.29
C ALA A 55 -16.23 38.31 20.44
N SER A 56 -16.39 37.07 20.92
CA SER A 56 -15.29 36.10 21.06
C SER A 56 -14.67 35.75 19.70
N LEU A 57 -15.50 35.68 18.65
CA LEU A 57 -15.10 35.54 17.25
C LEU A 57 -15.67 36.71 16.45
N VAL A 58 -14.79 37.63 16.06
CA VAL A 58 -15.16 38.80 15.26
C VAL A 58 -15.12 38.44 13.77
N ILE A 59 -16.26 38.57 13.08
CA ILE A 59 -16.35 38.42 11.63
C ILE A 59 -16.64 39.79 11.02
N SER A 60 -15.66 40.33 10.29
CA SER A 60 -15.72 41.65 9.66
C SER A 60 -16.52 41.62 8.36
N ASP A 61 -17.82 41.28 8.45
CA ASP A 61 -18.73 41.26 7.31
C ASP A 61 -20.00 42.09 7.60
N PRO A 62 -20.44 42.98 6.68
CA PRO A 62 -21.65 43.79 6.87
C PRO A 62 -22.94 42.99 7.07
N SER A 63 -23.03 41.78 6.50
CA SER A 63 -24.18 40.88 6.63
C SER A 63 -24.26 40.21 8.01
N VAL A 64 -23.19 40.28 8.81
CA VAL A 64 -23.14 39.67 10.15
C VAL A 64 -23.62 40.68 11.20
N SER A 65 -24.62 40.31 12.01
CA SER A 65 -25.09 41.12 13.15
C SER A 65 -24.01 41.34 14.22
N ARG A 66 -24.15 42.40 15.02
CA ARG A 66 -23.18 42.76 16.10
C ARG A 66 -22.98 41.58 17.06
N MET A 67 -24.07 40.94 17.42
CA MET A 67 -24.14 39.64 18.09
C MET A 67 -25.01 38.77 17.17
N HIS A 68 -24.42 37.73 16.56
CA HIS A 68 -25.10 36.95 15.52
C HIS A 68 -25.48 35.56 16.03
N ALA A 69 -24.53 34.86 16.63
CA ALA A 69 -24.72 33.51 17.14
C ALA A 69 -23.92 33.30 18.43
N ARG A 70 -24.30 32.29 19.20
CA ARG A 70 -23.60 31.84 20.40
C ARG A 70 -23.33 30.36 20.30
N ILE A 71 -22.15 29.93 20.75
CA ILE A 71 -21.80 28.51 20.87
C ILE A 71 -21.46 28.24 22.33
N SER A 72 -22.12 27.25 22.93
CA SER A 72 -21.85 26.80 24.29
C SER A 72 -20.57 25.96 24.37
N ALA A 73 -20.05 25.76 25.60
CA ALA A 73 -18.88 24.90 25.82
C ALA A 73 -19.10 23.43 25.37
N ASP A 74 -20.35 22.97 25.36
CA ASP A 74 -20.76 21.64 24.86
C ASP A 74 -20.95 21.61 23.32
N ALA A 75 -20.46 22.65 22.63
CA ALA A 75 -20.54 22.82 21.18
C ALA A 75 -21.97 22.81 20.63
N VAL A 76 -22.91 23.46 21.33
CA VAL A 76 -24.26 23.72 20.83
C VAL A 76 -24.32 25.14 20.31
N ILE A 77 -24.76 25.33 19.06
CA ILE A 77 -24.94 26.65 18.44
C ILE A 77 -26.40 27.10 18.54
N GLU A 78 -26.60 28.39 18.80
CA GLU A 78 -27.90 29.06 18.75
C GLU A 78 -27.78 30.43 18.10
N ASP A 79 -28.89 30.89 17.50
CA ASP A 79 -28.99 32.23 16.92
C ASP A 79 -29.23 33.27 18.02
N ALA A 80 -28.49 34.37 17.99
CA ALA A 80 -28.56 35.43 19.01
C ALA A 80 -29.48 36.59 18.62
N GLY A 81 -30.52 36.33 17.82
CA GLY A 81 -31.43 37.35 17.30
C GLY A 81 -30.86 38.07 16.07
N SER A 82 -30.21 37.33 15.19
CA SER A 82 -29.54 37.89 14.01
C SER A 82 -30.52 38.36 12.93
N SER A 83 -30.12 39.36 12.16
CA SER A 83 -30.97 39.95 11.11
C SER A 83 -31.08 39.05 9.88
N HIS A 84 -30.02 38.30 9.55
CA HIS A 84 -29.97 37.41 8.38
C HIS A 84 -30.13 35.92 8.72
N GLY A 85 -30.28 35.59 10.02
CA GLY A 85 -30.41 34.23 10.51
C GLY A 85 -29.08 33.46 10.50
N THR A 86 -28.93 32.59 11.50
CA THR A 86 -27.89 31.56 11.52
C THR A 86 -28.38 30.29 10.85
N TRP A 87 -27.56 29.71 9.97
CA TRP A 87 -27.85 28.46 9.27
C TRP A 87 -26.80 27.41 9.60
N LEU A 88 -27.23 26.17 9.80
CA LEU A 88 -26.37 24.99 10.01
C LEU A 88 -26.68 23.96 8.92
N ASP A 89 -25.68 23.60 8.11
CA ASP A 89 -25.80 22.68 6.97
C ASP A 89 -26.94 23.04 6.00
N GLY A 90 -27.17 24.34 5.82
CA GLY A 90 -28.23 24.87 4.95
C GLY A 90 -29.62 24.94 5.57
N VAL A 91 -29.78 24.57 6.85
CA VAL A 91 -31.05 24.67 7.59
C VAL A 91 -31.00 25.81 8.61
N ARG A 92 -32.06 26.64 8.68
CA ARG A 92 -32.09 27.80 9.58
C ARG A 92 -32.23 27.31 11.01
N LEU A 93 -31.47 27.89 11.93
CA LEU A 93 -31.66 27.63 13.34
C LEU A 93 -32.97 28.26 13.82
N THR A 94 -33.84 27.43 14.40
CA THR A 94 -35.04 27.85 15.14
C THR A 94 -34.90 27.62 16.64
N GLY A 95 -33.76 27.07 17.07
CA GLY A 95 -33.41 26.76 18.45
C GLY A 95 -31.98 26.19 18.52
N PRO A 96 -31.49 25.85 19.72
CA PRO A 96 -30.12 25.36 19.92
C PRO A 96 -29.90 24.00 19.23
N LEU A 97 -28.79 23.85 18.50
CA LEU A 97 -28.42 22.60 17.80
C LEU A 97 -26.96 22.20 18.04
N PRO A 98 -26.66 20.90 18.25
CA PRO A 98 -25.29 20.44 18.46
C PRO A 98 -24.45 20.48 17.18
N LEU A 99 -23.23 20.98 17.28
CA LEU A 99 -22.25 21.01 16.20
C LEU A 99 -21.59 19.64 16.01
N ARG A 100 -21.25 19.31 14.76
CA ARG A 100 -20.63 18.04 14.36
C ARG A 100 -19.42 18.28 13.46
N ASP A 101 -18.48 17.34 13.42
CA ASP A 101 -17.34 17.41 12.49
C ASP A 101 -17.83 17.48 11.04
N GLY A 102 -17.36 18.47 10.30
CA GLY A 102 -17.72 18.74 8.92
C GLY A 102 -18.93 19.65 8.71
N ALA A 103 -19.63 20.07 9.78
CA ALA A 103 -20.79 20.95 9.66
C ALA A 103 -20.43 22.33 9.11
N LYS A 104 -21.34 22.95 8.37
CA LYS A 104 -21.19 24.30 7.82
C LYS A 104 -22.11 25.27 8.55
N ILE A 105 -21.56 26.31 9.13
CA ILE A 105 -22.32 27.39 9.77
C ILE A 105 -22.30 28.59 8.82
N ARG A 106 -23.46 29.10 8.43
CA ARG A 106 -23.59 30.33 7.65
C ARG A 106 -24.22 31.44 8.50
N LEU A 107 -23.58 32.60 8.51
CA LEU A 107 -23.93 33.80 9.27
C LEU A 107 -24.01 34.97 8.27
N GLY A 108 -25.20 35.32 7.80
CA GLY A 108 -25.32 36.21 6.64
C GLY A 108 -24.63 35.60 5.41
N ASP A 109 -23.64 36.28 4.85
CA ASP A 109 -22.82 35.81 3.72
C ASP A 109 -21.50 35.17 4.12
N ALA A 110 -21.17 35.19 5.42
CA ALA A 110 -19.99 34.49 5.95
C ALA A 110 -20.29 33.00 6.17
N GLU A 111 -19.40 32.13 5.70
CA GLU A 111 -19.46 30.68 5.94
C GLU A 111 -18.26 30.24 6.81
N LEU A 112 -18.55 29.48 7.86
CA LEU A 112 -17.60 28.82 8.74
C LEU A 112 -17.74 27.31 8.60
N ARG A 113 -16.64 26.58 8.73
CA ARG A 113 -16.66 25.11 8.78
C ARG A 113 -16.27 24.63 10.15
N VAL A 114 -17.02 23.67 10.68
CA VAL A 114 -16.69 22.98 11.92
C VAL A 114 -15.79 21.81 11.58
N GLU A 115 -14.59 21.77 12.14
CA GLU A 115 -13.69 20.64 12.00
C GLU A 115 -13.28 20.16 13.39
N ARG A 116 -13.34 18.85 13.63
CA ARG A 116 -12.67 18.27 14.79
C ARG A 116 -11.17 18.36 14.57
N ARG A 117 -10.43 18.93 15.53
CA ARG A 117 -8.96 18.88 15.52
C ARG A 117 -8.54 17.41 15.55
N ARG A 118 -8.00 16.91 14.44
CA ARG A 118 -7.53 15.52 14.36
C ARG A 118 -6.11 15.46 14.87
N ASP A 119 -5.86 14.57 15.82
CA ASP A 119 -4.51 14.34 16.31
C ASP A 119 -3.61 13.84 15.18
N ALA A 120 -2.31 14.07 15.32
CA ALA A 120 -1.30 13.57 14.39
C ALA A 120 -1.30 12.03 14.21
N ALA A 121 -2.05 11.32 15.07
CA ALA A 121 -2.28 9.87 15.07
C ALA A 121 -3.51 9.41 14.24
N GLU A 122 -4.37 10.30 13.75
CA GLU A 122 -5.52 9.96 12.92
C GLU A 122 -5.25 10.34 11.44
N ALA A 123 -4.73 9.38 10.66
CA ALA A 123 -4.49 9.48 9.23
C ALA A 123 -5.57 10.26 8.45
N GLY A 124 -5.12 11.19 7.61
CA GLY A 124 -5.96 12.20 6.95
C GLY A 124 -6.90 11.63 5.88
N ARG A 125 -8.03 12.34 5.67
CA ARG A 125 -8.99 12.13 4.57
C ARG A 125 -8.24 11.99 3.23
N THR A 126 -8.65 11.01 2.42
CA THR A 126 -8.23 10.95 1.01
C THR A 126 -8.87 12.13 0.28
N ILE A 127 -8.05 13.02 -0.28
CA ILE A 127 -8.50 14.05 -1.21
C ILE A 127 -8.63 13.36 -2.56
N VAL A 128 -9.85 13.25 -3.08
CA VAL A 128 -10.11 12.74 -4.43
C VAL A 128 -10.44 13.94 -5.30
N VAL A 129 -9.62 14.18 -6.33
CA VAL A 129 -9.90 15.19 -7.36
C VAL A 129 -10.46 14.44 -8.56
N SER A 130 -11.79 14.38 -8.64
CA SER A 130 -12.51 13.78 -9.77
C SER A 130 -12.34 14.63 -11.02
N ALA A 131 -12.29 13.99 -12.19
CA ALA A 131 -12.30 14.68 -13.48
C ALA A 131 -13.51 15.64 -13.64
N ASP A 132 -14.63 15.30 -12.99
CA ASP A 132 -15.88 16.07 -13.04
C ASP A 132 -15.94 17.28 -12.08
N ALA A 133 -14.91 17.51 -11.25
CA ALA A 133 -14.91 18.61 -10.26
C ALA A 133 -14.49 19.97 -10.86
N VAL A 134 -14.11 20.01 -12.13
CA VAL A 134 -14.00 21.26 -12.87
C VAL A 134 -15.42 21.61 -13.33
N PRO A 135 -16.05 22.72 -12.88
CA PRO A 135 -17.29 23.17 -13.51
C PRO A 135 -17.00 23.26 -15.00
N ALA A 136 -17.80 22.53 -15.79
CA ALA A 136 -17.63 22.44 -17.24
C ALA A 136 -17.29 23.82 -17.77
N PRO A 137 -16.07 24.04 -18.31
CA PRO A 137 -15.81 25.29 -18.99
C PRO A 137 -16.84 25.33 -20.12
N ILE A 138 -17.69 26.36 -20.08
CA ILE A 138 -18.49 26.79 -21.22
C ILE A 138 -17.61 26.62 -22.45
N LEU A 139 -18.07 25.84 -23.43
CA LEU A 139 -17.37 25.54 -24.68
C LEU A 139 -16.71 26.81 -25.24
N MET A 140 -15.45 27.00 -24.89
CA MET A 140 -14.50 27.81 -25.62
C MET A 140 -13.47 26.80 -26.12
N PRO A 141 -13.12 26.85 -27.41
CA PRO A 141 -12.08 25.97 -27.93
C PRO A 141 -10.82 26.16 -27.09
N ALA A 142 -10.25 25.06 -26.60
CA ALA A 142 -8.98 25.08 -25.90
C ALA A 142 -7.98 25.87 -26.77
N PRO A 143 -7.35 26.93 -26.24
CA PRO A 143 -6.32 27.61 -27.00
C PRO A 143 -5.25 26.57 -27.33
N PRO A 144 -4.71 26.58 -28.57
CA PRO A 144 -3.62 25.69 -28.92
C PRO A 144 -2.51 25.87 -27.90
N ALA A 145 -1.82 24.78 -27.54
CA ALA A 145 -0.64 24.78 -26.68
C ALA A 145 0.39 25.78 -27.21
N SER A 146 0.23 27.02 -26.79
CA SER A 146 1.00 28.17 -27.24
C SER A 146 2.00 28.38 -26.14
N GLY A 147 3.22 27.92 -26.37
CA GLY A 147 4.37 28.40 -25.63
C GLY A 147 4.43 29.91 -25.78
N THR A 148 3.84 30.64 -24.83
CA THR A 148 4.12 32.06 -24.68
C THR A 148 5.52 32.20 -24.13
N GLN A 149 6.27 33.20 -24.61
CA GLN A 149 7.67 33.52 -24.30
C GLN A 149 8.01 33.71 -22.80
N PHE A 150 7.07 33.46 -21.88
CA PHE A 150 7.22 33.53 -20.43
C PHE A 150 6.86 32.18 -19.77
N GLY A 151 7.75 31.20 -19.91
CA GLY A 151 7.90 30.07 -19.00
C GLY A 151 6.86 28.94 -19.11
N MET A 152 7.35 27.70 -19.04
CA MET A 152 6.51 26.51 -18.81
C MET A 152 5.77 26.66 -17.48
N ARG A 153 4.45 26.41 -17.45
CA ARG A 153 3.62 26.41 -16.24
C ARG A 153 3.17 24.98 -15.95
N PRO A 154 3.85 24.25 -15.04
CA PRO A 154 3.50 22.87 -14.76
C PRO A 154 2.12 22.79 -14.07
N ALA A 155 1.21 22.01 -14.66
CA ALA A 155 -0.10 21.73 -14.10
C ALA A 155 -0.27 20.22 -13.90
N LEU A 156 -1.05 19.84 -12.89
CA LEU A 156 -1.41 18.46 -12.64
C LEU A 156 -2.61 18.05 -13.48
N ARG A 157 -2.53 16.87 -14.09
CA ARG A 157 -3.67 16.25 -14.77
C ARG A 157 -4.76 15.93 -13.74
N PRO A 158 -6.04 16.28 -13.99
CA PRO A 158 -7.15 15.92 -13.11
C PRO A 158 -7.35 14.39 -13.07
N GLY A 159 -8.07 13.90 -12.05
CA GLY A 159 -8.31 12.46 -11.89
C GLY A 159 -7.27 11.77 -11.02
N TYR A 160 -6.83 12.39 -9.92
CA TYR A 160 -5.95 11.75 -8.94
C TYR A 160 -6.54 11.73 -7.53
N ALA A 161 -6.07 10.79 -6.71
CA ALA A 161 -6.34 10.73 -5.28
C ALA A 161 -5.06 10.92 -4.48
N LEU A 162 -5.05 11.87 -3.55
CA LEU A 162 -3.95 12.14 -2.63
C LEU A 162 -4.37 11.80 -1.20
N LYS A 163 -3.60 10.95 -0.52
CA LYS A 163 -3.84 10.58 0.89
C LYS A 163 -2.60 10.82 1.73
N ARG A 164 -2.78 11.45 2.90
CA ARG A 164 -1.73 11.53 3.93
C ARG A 164 -1.86 10.38 4.93
N LEU A 165 -0.85 9.52 4.98
CA LEU A 165 -0.71 8.43 5.93
C LEU A 165 -0.19 8.93 7.30
N ASP A 166 -0.21 8.05 8.30
CA ASP A 166 0.23 8.34 9.66
C ASP A 166 1.72 8.73 9.74
N ALA A 167 2.09 9.52 10.75
CA ALA A 167 3.48 9.94 10.96
C ALA A 167 4.45 8.76 11.16
N SER A 168 3.94 7.61 11.63
CA SER A 168 4.72 6.38 11.79
C SER A 168 5.14 5.71 10.46
N GLU A 169 4.57 6.13 9.33
CA GLU A 169 4.92 5.61 7.99
C GLU A 169 6.20 6.26 7.43
N GLY A 170 6.88 7.09 8.22
CA GLY A 170 8.17 7.68 7.87
C GLY A 170 8.04 8.94 7.01
N ARG A 171 9.15 9.34 6.38
CA ARG A 171 9.27 10.62 5.68
C ARG A 171 8.41 10.74 4.42
N GLN A 172 8.06 9.62 3.77
CA GLN A 172 7.26 9.57 2.54
C GLN A 172 5.82 9.12 2.83
N ARG A 173 5.12 9.93 3.62
CA ARG A 173 3.77 9.62 4.14
C ARG A 173 2.62 10.07 3.24
N TRP A 174 2.87 10.68 2.09
CA TRP A 174 1.83 11.05 1.15
C TRP A 174 1.76 10.03 0.03
N VAL A 175 0.56 9.61 -0.35
CA VAL A 175 0.30 8.66 -1.44
C VAL A 175 -0.57 9.35 -2.47
N LEU A 176 -0.01 9.57 -3.66
CA LEU A 176 -0.70 10.03 -4.85
C LEU A 176 -1.05 8.82 -5.72
N ARG A 177 -2.25 8.80 -6.28
CA ARG A 177 -2.71 7.79 -7.23
C ARG A 177 -3.40 8.45 -8.42
N ASP A 178 -3.11 7.97 -9.60
CA ASP A 178 -3.91 8.24 -10.79
C ASP A 178 -5.15 7.34 -10.81
N LEU A 179 -6.34 7.94 -10.92
CA LEU A 179 -7.62 7.24 -10.93
C LEU A 179 -7.86 6.50 -12.25
N GLU A 180 -7.19 6.91 -13.34
CA GLU A 180 -7.33 6.25 -14.64
C GLU A 180 -6.35 5.08 -14.81
N SER A 181 -5.04 5.34 -14.72
CA SER A 181 -4.02 4.30 -14.92
C SER A 181 -3.84 3.39 -13.69
N GLY A 182 -4.29 3.84 -12.52
CA GLY A 182 -4.01 3.17 -11.24
C GLY A 182 -2.55 3.30 -10.80
N THR A 183 -1.75 4.19 -11.42
CA THR A 183 -0.35 4.41 -11.03
C THR A 183 -0.26 5.09 -9.67
N PHE A 184 0.70 4.70 -8.84
CA PHE A 184 0.93 5.27 -7.50
C PHE A 184 2.27 6.00 -7.42
N LEU A 185 2.35 7.04 -6.60
CA LEU A 185 3.58 7.75 -6.24
C LEU A 185 3.56 8.10 -4.75
N ARG A 186 4.65 7.83 -4.02
CA ARG A 186 4.82 8.28 -2.64
C ARG A 186 5.58 9.59 -2.60
N LEU A 187 5.05 10.55 -1.85
CA LEU A 187 5.62 11.89 -1.67
C LEU A 187 6.02 12.09 -0.21
N SER A 188 7.11 12.81 0.02
CA SER A 188 7.42 13.33 1.36
C SER A 188 6.55 14.53 1.72
N ASP A 189 6.55 14.95 2.99
CA ASP A 189 5.85 16.19 3.37
C ASP A 189 6.34 17.38 2.54
N ASN A 190 7.65 17.47 2.30
CA ASN A 190 8.25 18.52 1.48
C ASN A 190 7.83 18.42 0.00
N ASP A 191 7.77 17.20 -0.54
CA ASP A 191 7.38 17.00 -1.94
C ASP A 191 5.88 17.22 -2.12
N ALA A 192 5.06 16.88 -1.13
CA ALA A 192 3.63 17.17 -1.12
C ALA A 192 3.34 18.68 -1.06
N MET A 193 4.19 19.46 -0.39
CA MET A 193 4.10 20.92 -0.39
C MET A 193 4.43 21.50 -1.77
N LEU A 194 5.49 21.03 -2.42
CA LEU A 194 5.81 21.43 -3.80
C LEU A 194 4.72 20.99 -4.78
N PHE A 195 4.19 19.78 -4.60
CA PHE A 195 3.08 19.24 -5.39
C PHE A 195 1.84 20.15 -5.35
N GLN A 196 1.52 20.74 -4.18
CA GLN A 196 0.40 21.67 -4.04
C GLN A 196 0.58 22.99 -4.80
N LEU A 197 1.82 23.35 -5.17
CA LEU A 197 2.12 24.55 -5.97
C LEU A 197 1.97 24.30 -7.49
N LEU A 198 1.78 23.05 -7.93
CA LEU A 198 1.64 22.66 -9.34
C LEU A 198 0.20 22.80 -9.83
N ASP A 199 -0.32 24.02 -9.74
CA ASP A 199 -1.71 24.38 -10.06
C ASP A 199 -1.89 24.96 -11.47
N GLY A 200 -0.82 25.03 -12.26
CA GLY A 200 -0.83 25.64 -13.60
C GLY A 200 -0.82 27.18 -13.59
N THR A 201 -0.87 27.81 -12.42
CA THR A 201 -0.81 29.27 -12.29
C THR A 201 0.64 29.76 -12.15
N HIS A 202 1.45 29.03 -11.38
CA HIS A 202 2.85 29.36 -11.12
C HIS A 202 3.76 28.99 -12.30
N GLY A 203 4.66 29.91 -12.67
CA GLY A 203 5.69 29.68 -13.70
C GLY A 203 6.86 28.82 -13.19
N LEU A 204 7.56 28.11 -14.06
CA LEU A 204 8.70 27.26 -13.66
C LEU A 204 9.79 28.04 -12.90
N VAL A 205 10.10 29.27 -13.33
CA VAL A 205 11.11 30.13 -12.67
C VAL A 205 10.65 30.51 -11.26
N GLU A 206 9.37 30.84 -11.10
CA GLU A 206 8.75 31.16 -9.82
C GLU A 206 8.72 29.94 -8.89
N LEU A 207 8.39 28.75 -9.41
CA LEU A 207 8.45 27.50 -8.66
C LEU A 207 9.88 27.18 -8.19
N VAL A 208 10.89 27.42 -9.04
CA VAL A 208 12.30 27.25 -8.66
C VAL A 208 12.64 28.20 -7.51
N GLN A 209 12.26 29.47 -7.61
CA GLN A 209 12.52 30.46 -6.56
C GLN A 209 11.79 30.14 -5.25
N LEU A 210 10.50 29.77 -5.31
CA LEU A 210 9.72 29.33 -4.15
C LEU A 210 10.32 28.07 -3.51
N SER A 211 10.81 27.13 -4.32
CA SER A 211 11.47 25.92 -3.83
C SER A 211 12.78 26.24 -3.12
N GLU A 212 13.56 27.19 -3.63
CA GLU A 212 14.83 27.63 -3.03
C GLU A 212 14.59 28.41 -1.73
N GLN A 213 13.61 29.32 -1.70
CA GLN A 213 13.22 30.02 -0.48
C GLN A 213 12.79 29.07 0.64
N ARG A 214 12.08 27.99 0.29
CA ARG A 214 11.49 27.08 1.27
C ARG A 214 12.41 25.94 1.70
N PHE A 215 13.30 25.48 0.82
CA PHE A 215 14.15 24.31 1.04
C PHE A 215 15.65 24.60 0.87
N GLY A 216 16.04 25.87 0.76
CA GLY A 216 17.40 26.34 0.54
C GLY A 216 17.97 25.89 -0.81
N ALA A 217 19.30 25.82 -0.91
CA ALA A 217 20.03 25.44 -2.13
C ALA A 217 19.65 24.06 -2.72
N THR A 218 18.99 23.19 -1.94
CA THR A 218 18.53 21.88 -2.41
C THR A 218 17.13 21.90 -3.05
N GLY A 219 16.40 23.02 -2.93
CA GLY A 219 15.05 23.21 -3.43
C GLY A 219 14.90 22.96 -4.93
N PRO A 220 15.68 23.63 -5.80
CA PRO A 220 15.59 23.45 -7.24
C PRO A 220 15.82 22.01 -7.69
N ALA A 221 16.83 21.35 -7.13
CA ALA A 221 17.14 19.94 -7.42
C ALA A 221 16.06 18.97 -6.89
N ARG A 222 15.31 19.36 -5.85
CA ARG A 222 14.13 18.60 -5.38
C ARG A 222 12.94 18.79 -6.31
N LEU A 223 12.65 20.03 -6.71
CA LEU A 223 11.59 20.35 -7.66
C LEU A 223 11.79 19.62 -8.99
N ALA A 224 13.01 19.66 -9.54
CA ALA A 224 13.34 18.95 -10.77
C ALA A 224 13.05 17.45 -10.68
N ARG A 225 13.50 16.79 -9.60
CA ARG A 225 13.20 15.37 -9.35
C ARG A 225 11.71 15.07 -9.25
N LEU A 226 10.96 15.92 -8.54
CA LEU A 226 9.52 15.78 -8.41
C LEU A 226 8.81 15.90 -9.77
N LEU A 227 9.17 16.90 -10.59
CA LEU A 227 8.60 17.08 -11.92
C LEU A 227 8.93 15.91 -12.84
N THR A 228 10.16 15.37 -12.79
CA THR A 228 10.53 14.16 -13.52
C THR A 228 9.68 12.96 -13.08
N ASP A 229 9.58 12.71 -11.77
CA ASP A 229 8.80 11.58 -11.23
C ASP A 229 7.31 11.66 -11.60
N LEU A 230 6.74 12.87 -11.59
CA LEU A 230 5.35 13.12 -11.99
C LEU A 230 5.16 12.96 -13.51
N GLY A 231 6.09 13.49 -14.32
CA GLY A 231 6.05 13.40 -15.77
C GLY A 231 6.20 11.97 -16.29
N GLU A 232 7.17 11.21 -15.77
CA GLU A 232 7.37 9.79 -16.13
C GLU A 232 6.13 8.94 -15.81
N ARG A 233 5.40 9.28 -14.76
CA ARG A 233 4.19 8.56 -14.32
C ARG A 233 2.89 9.13 -14.88
N GLY A 234 2.96 10.16 -15.74
CA GLY A 234 1.80 10.74 -16.42
C GLY A 234 0.88 11.58 -15.54
N PHE A 235 1.39 12.15 -14.45
CA PHE A 235 0.62 13.04 -13.56
C PHE A 235 0.62 14.51 -14.03
N LEU A 236 1.51 14.91 -14.93
CA LEU A 236 1.59 16.28 -15.45
C LEU A 236 0.75 16.45 -16.72
N GLU A 237 0.06 17.58 -16.83
CA GLU A 237 -0.69 17.98 -18.03
C GLU A 237 0.26 18.36 -19.17
N GLY A 238 -0.09 18.03 -20.41
CA GLY A 238 0.72 18.38 -21.60
C GLY A 238 2.03 17.60 -21.75
N VAL A 239 2.46 16.85 -20.73
CA VAL A 239 3.58 15.91 -20.82
C VAL A 239 3.00 14.56 -21.19
N ALA A 240 3.33 14.04 -22.37
CA ALA A 240 2.98 12.68 -22.74
C ALA A 240 3.62 11.74 -21.72
N GLY A 241 2.83 11.30 -20.74
CA GLY A 241 3.27 10.37 -19.72
C GLY A 241 3.95 9.22 -20.42
N GLY A 242 5.21 8.97 -20.05
CA GLY A 242 5.93 7.84 -20.57
C GLY A 242 5.19 6.59 -20.13
N LYS A 243 4.24 6.09 -20.94
CA LYS A 243 4.00 4.65 -20.96
C LYS A 243 5.39 4.08 -21.07
N PRO A 244 5.89 3.27 -20.12
CA PRO A 244 7.16 2.62 -20.31
C PRO A 244 7.02 1.95 -21.66
N LEU A 245 7.81 2.41 -22.63
CA LEU A 245 8.01 1.73 -23.88
C LEU A 245 8.68 0.44 -23.43
N VAL A 246 7.86 -0.53 -23.02
CA VAL A 246 8.28 -1.91 -22.97
C VAL A 246 8.55 -2.20 -24.43
N GLU A 247 9.80 -1.99 -24.85
CA GLU A 247 10.29 -2.46 -26.13
C GLU A 247 9.80 -3.89 -26.26
N ALA A 248 8.87 -4.10 -27.18
CA ALA A 248 8.34 -5.42 -27.42
C ALA A 248 9.53 -6.28 -27.91
N PRO A 249 9.99 -7.28 -27.14
CA PRO A 249 11.16 -8.03 -27.53
C PRO A 249 10.83 -8.81 -28.80
N THR A 250 11.68 -8.69 -29.83
CA THR A 250 11.45 -9.14 -31.21
C THR A 250 11.46 -10.67 -31.43
N SER A 251 11.53 -11.49 -30.37
CA SER A 251 11.71 -12.94 -30.48
C SER A 251 10.40 -13.72 -30.67
N ARG A 252 10.33 -14.52 -31.74
CA ARG A 252 9.19 -15.38 -32.12
C ARG A 252 8.78 -16.37 -31.02
N TRP A 253 9.73 -16.88 -30.24
CA TRP A 253 9.50 -17.87 -29.19
C TRP A 253 8.66 -17.33 -28.02
N ARG A 254 8.68 -16.01 -27.79
CA ARG A 254 7.96 -15.40 -26.67
C ARG A 254 6.49 -15.09 -26.97
N LYS A 255 6.03 -15.23 -28.23
CA LYS A 255 4.58 -15.17 -28.58
C LYS A 255 3.80 -16.34 -27.97
N LEU A 256 4.42 -17.51 -27.80
CA LEU A 256 3.85 -18.66 -27.09
C LEU A 256 3.81 -18.47 -25.56
N VAL A 257 4.64 -17.57 -25.02
CA VAL A 257 4.77 -17.28 -23.58
C VAL A 257 4.09 -15.95 -23.22
N LYS A 258 3.44 -15.26 -24.17
CA LYS A 258 2.68 -14.04 -23.87
C LYS A 258 1.51 -14.44 -22.97
N PRO A 259 1.46 -13.93 -21.73
CA PRO A 259 0.40 -14.32 -20.81
C PRO A 259 -0.93 -13.91 -21.42
N ARG A 260 -1.84 -14.88 -21.58
CA ARG A 260 -3.22 -14.59 -21.92
C ARG A 260 -3.93 -14.24 -20.62
N GLU A 261 -4.36 -13.00 -20.52
CA GLU A 261 -5.06 -12.47 -19.35
C GLU A 261 -6.54 -12.32 -19.67
N LYS A 262 -7.39 -12.92 -18.84
CA LYS A 262 -8.83 -12.70 -18.87
C LYS A 262 -9.22 -12.00 -17.57
N VAL A 263 -9.58 -10.73 -17.67
CA VAL A 263 -10.03 -9.92 -16.54
C VAL A 263 -11.55 -10.08 -16.42
N PHE A 264 -12.03 -10.40 -15.22
CA PHE A 264 -13.45 -10.44 -14.91
C PHE A 264 -13.88 -9.10 -14.29
N THR A 265 -14.60 -8.29 -15.06
CA THR A 265 -15.23 -7.06 -14.55
C THR A 265 -16.33 -7.42 -13.54
N GLY A 266 -16.45 -6.64 -12.47
CA GLY A 266 -17.47 -6.85 -11.41
C GLY A 266 -17.15 -7.96 -10.40
N PHE A 267 -16.01 -8.64 -10.50
CA PHE A 267 -15.60 -9.64 -9.50
C PHE A 267 -15.40 -9.05 -8.11
N GLY A 268 -14.96 -7.78 -8.01
CA GLY A 268 -14.85 -7.06 -6.75
C GLY A 268 -16.16 -6.98 -5.98
N GLY A 269 -17.28 -6.71 -6.65
CA GLY A 269 -18.60 -6.68 -6.03
C GLY A 269 -19.06 -8.06 -5.53
N LYS A 270 -18.64 -9.15 -6.20
CA LYS A 270 -18.89 -10.52 -5.75
C LYS A 270 -18.09 -10.86 -4.49
N LEU A 271 -16.84 -10.43 -4.40
CA LEU A 271 -16.02 -10.60 -3.19
C LEU A 271 -16.57 -9.79 -2.01
N GLU A 272 -17.05 -8.57 -2.26
CA GLU A 272 -17.71 -7.75 -1.25
C GLU A 272 -19.04 -8.39 -0.79
N ALA A 273 -19.81 -8.97 -1.71
CA ALA A 273 -20.98 -9.77 -1.37
C ALA A 273 -20.58 -11.00 -0.54
N LEU A 274 -19.54 -11.74 -0.92
CA LEU A 274 -19.03 -12.89 -0.19
C LEU A 274 -18.62 -12.53 1.25
N TYR A 275 -17.95 -11.39 1.42
CA TYR A 275 -17.61 -10.86 2.74
C TYR A 275 -18.87 -10.59 3.59
N ARG A 276 -19.86 -9.89 3.02
CA ARG A 276 -21.11 -9.56 3.72
C ARG A 276 -21.95 -10.80 4.08
N HIS A 277 -21.98 -11.81 3.22
CA HIS A 277 -22.79 -13.02 3.42
C HIS A 277 -22.13 -14.09 4.31
N GLY A 278 -20.97 -13.81 4.91
CA GLY A 278 -20.35 -14.73 5.87
C GLY A 278 -18.83 -14.66 5.92
N GLY A 279 -18.17 -14.11 4.91
CA GLY A 279 -16.72 -13.95 4.90
C GLY A 279 -16.18 -13.10 6.07
N TRP A 280 -17.00 -12.23 6.66
CA TRP A 280 -16.67 -11.45 7.87
C TRP A 280 -16.28 -12.33 9.07
N VAL A 281 -16.77 -13.58 9.14
CA VAL A 281 -16.46 -14.53 10.23
C VAL A 281 -14.96 -14.79 10.32
N PHE A 282 -14.26 -14.88 9.18
CA PHE A 282 -12.81 -15.10 9.12
C PHE A 282 -11.97 -13.99 9.78
N PHE A 283 -12.57 -12.81 10.00
CA PHE A 283 -11.90 -11.66 10.60
C PHE A 283 -12.25 -11.47 12.09
N THR A 284 -13.06 -12.37 12.66
CA THR A 284 -13.38 -12.35 14.09
C THR A 284 -12.22 -12.95 14.90
N ARG A 285 -11.99 -12.45 16.13
CA ARG A 285 -10.94 -12.97 17.02
C ARG A 285 -11.03 -14.48 17.26
N PRO A 286 -12.22 -15.07 17.55
CA PRO A 286 -12.33 -16.51 17.74
C PRO A 286 -11.90 -17.30 16.51
N MET A 287 -12.31 -16.86 15.31
CA MET A 287 -11.95 -17.54 14.07
C MET A 287 -10.45 -17.42 13.76
N LEU A 288 -9.83 -16.27 14.05
CA LEU A 288 -8.37 -16.11 13.90
C LEU A 288 -7.59 -17.05 14.82
N TRP A 289 -8.03 -17.22 16.07
CA TRP A 289 -7.45 -18.20 16.99
C TRP A 289 -7.66 -19.64 16.51
N PHE A 290 -8.86 -19.95 16.00
CA PHE A 290 -9.15 -21.25 15.40
C PHE A 290 -8.24 -21.53 14.19
N LEU A 291 -8.07 -20.58 13.27
CA LEU A 291 -7.17 -20.73 12.13
C LEU A 291 -5.71 -20.91 12.57
N ALA A 292 -5.26 -20.16 13.58
CA ALA A 292 -3.92 -20.32 14.12
C ALA A 292 -3.72 -21.73 14.72
N ALA A 293 -4.67 -22.22 15.52
CA ALA A 293 -4.64 -23.58 16.06
C ALA A 293 -4.66 -24.63 14.94
N LEU A 294 -5.53 -24.47 13.94
CA LEU A 294 -5.62 -25.33 12.77
C LEU A 294 -4.29 -25.42 12.02
N ILE A 295 -3.63 -24.29 11.76
CA ILE A 295 -2.33 -24.25 11.09
C ILE A 295 -1.27 -25.00 11.90
N VAL A 296 -1.20 -24.77 13.21
CA VAL A 296 -0.23 -25.43 14.10
C VAL A 296 -0.47 -26.94 14.13
N THR A 297 -1.72 -27.37 14.34
CA THR A 297 -2.09 -28.79 14.35
C THR A 297 -1.81 -29.44 13.01
N GLY A 298 -2.22 -28.82 11.90
CA GLY A 298 -2.02 -29.35 10.56
C GLY A 298 -0.54 -29.48 10.19
N LEU A 299 0.30 -28.52 10.58
CA LEU A 299 1.75 -28.59 10.34
C LEU A 299 2.38 -29.72 11.16
N ALA A 300 2.00 -29.86 12.44
CA ALA A 300 2.45 -30.95 13.29
C ALA A 300 2.02 -32.32 12.74
N THR A 301 0.77 -32.46 12.30
CA THR A 301 0.26 -33.67 11.64
C THR A 301 1.04 -33.97 10.37
N PHE A 302 1.32 -32.97 9.54
CA PHE A 302 2.05 -33.16 8.30
C PHE A 302 3.49 -33.61 8.54
N VAL A 303 4.18 -33.02 9.51
CA VAL A 303 5.52 -33.45 9.95
C VAL A 303 5.47 -34.90 10.47
N ALA A 304 4.48 -35.26 11.27
CA ALA A 304 4.30 -36.63 11.76
C ALA A 304 4.10 -37.63 10.62
N LEU A 305 3.30 -37.29 9.60
CA LEU A 305 3.10 -38.13 8.40
C LEU A 305 4.41 -38.32 7.60
N ILE A 306 5.26 -37.28 7.51
CA ILE A 306 6.58 -37.38 6.86
C ILE A 306 7.53 -38.27 7.67
N VAL A 307 7.64 -38.03 8.99
CA VAL A 307 8.55 -38.78 9.89
C VAL A 307 8.13 -40.24 9.99
N GLY A 308 6.83 -40.51 10.03
CA GLY A 308 6.24 -41.85 9.97
C GLY A 308 6.47 -42.60 8.66
N ARG A 309 7.25 -42.02 7.72
CA ARG A 309 7.63 -42.60 6.41
C ARG A 309 6.44 -42.98 5.51
N TYR A 310 5.26 -42.38 5.72
CA TYR A 310 4.06 -42.69 4.95
C TYR A 310 4.21 -42.38 3.44
N GLY A 311 5.05 -41.41 3.08
CA GLY A 311 5.43 -41.17 1.70
C GLY A 311 6.60 -40.22 1.58
N THR A 312 7.48 -40.44 0.59
CA THR A 312 8.31 -39.32 0.11
C THR A 312 7.44 -38.48 -0.83
N PRO A 313 7.50 -37.13 -0.79
CA PRO A 313 6.63 -36.24 -1.60
C PRO A 313 6.69 -36.43 -3.12
N PHE A 314 7.49 -37.39 -3.60
CA PHE A 314 7.88 -37.56 -4.99
C PHE A 314 7.53 -38.96 -5.56
N VAL A 315 6.82 -39.83 -4.82
CA VAL A 315 6.46 -41.20 -5.29
C VAL A 315 5.23 -41.23 -6.23
N VAL A 316 4.66 -40.08 -6.59
CA VAL A 316 3.48 -40.00 -7.49
C VAL A 316 3.79 -40.48 -8.91
N ALA A 317 5.06 -40.57 -9.30
CA ALA A 317 5.48 -40.92 -10.66
C ALA A 317 4.97 -42.28 -11.16
N LYS A 318 4.54 -43.20 -10.28
CA LYS A 318 3.96 -44.48 -10.71
C LYS A 318 2.43 -44.46 -10.94
N LYS A 319 1.73 -43.35 -10.67
CA LYS A 319 0.26 -43.23 -10.78
C LYS A 319 -0.19 -42.07 -11.68
N PHE A 320 0.47 -41.88 -12.84
CA PHE A 320 0.13 -40.87 -13.86
C PHE A 320 -1.18 -41.20 -14.61
N GLY A 321 -2.30 -41.14 -13.90
CA GLY A 321 -3.66 -41.22 -14.45
C GLY A 321 -4.51 -40.06 -13.94
N TRP A 322 -5.79 -40.34 -13.62
CA TRP A 322 -6.72 -39.37 -13.05
C TRP A 322 -6.21 -38.61 -11.82
N GLY A 323 -5.34 -39.23 -10.99
CA GLY A 323 -4.73 -38.58 -9.83
C GLY A 323 -3.91 -37.33 -10.17
N GLY A 324 -3.26 -37.28 -11.35
CA GLY A 324 -2.51 -36.10 -11.80
C GLY A 324 -3.42 -34.92 -12.16
N LEU A 325 -4.56 -35.19 -12.80
CA LEU A 325 -5.56 -34.17 -13.13
C LEU A 325 -6.23 -33.62 -11.86
N VAL A 326 -6.58 -34.50 -10.92
CA VAL A 326 -7.14 -34.10 -9.61
C VAL A 326 -6.14 -33.24 -8.84
N PHE A 327 -4.85 -33.60 -8.86
CA PHE A 327 -3.80 -32.79 -8.24
C PHE A 327 -3.68 -31.41 -8.90
N LEU A 328 -3.65 -31.32 -10.22
CA LEU A 328 -3.57 -30.05 -10.95
C LEU A 328 -4.76 -29.14 -10.65
N PHE A 329 -5.97 -29.71 -10.64
CA PHE A 329 -7.19 -28.99 -10.29
C PHE A 329 -7.16 -28.54 -8.82
N GLY A 330 -6.81 -29.42 -7.89
CA GLY A 330 -6.70 -29.09 -6.47
C GLY A 330 -5.67 -27.98 -6.21
N ARG A 331 -4.52 -28.01 -6.89
CA ARG A 331 -3.52 -26.94 -6.84
C ARG A 331 -4.07 -25.61 -7.35
N PHE A 332 -4.84 -25.62 -8.45
CA PHE A 332 -5.50 -24.41 -8.93
C PHE A 332 -6.49 -23.86 -7.91
N VAL A 333 -7.27 -24.72 -7.25
CA VAL A 333 -8.19 -24.33 -6.17
C VAL A 333 -7.44 -23.67 -5.01
N VAL A 334 -6.30 -24.21 -4.58
CA VAL A 334 -5.46 -23.60 -3.51
C VAL A 334 -5.08 -22.16 -3.90
N VAL A 335 -4.57 -21.96 -5.12
CA VAL A 335 -4.21 -20.62 -5.62
C VAL A 335 -5.43 -19.71 -5.73
N ALA A 336 -6.57 -20.22 -6.17
CA ALA A 336 -7.80 -19.42 -6.23
C ALA A 336 -8.26 -18.97 -4.84
N VAL A 337 -8.15 -19.82 -3.82
CA VAL A 337 -8.47 -19.44 -2.43
C VAL A 337 -7.46 -18.44 -1.90
N HIS A 338 -6.17 -18.60 -2.21
CA HIS A 338 -5.11 -17.63 -1.88
C HIS A 338 -5.45 -16.21 -2.36
N GLU A 339 -5.78 -16.08 -3.64
CA GLU A 339 -6.16 -14.79 -4.22
C GLU A 339 -7.49 -14.26 -3.65
N THR A 340 -8.44 -15.16 -3.35
CA THR A 340 -9.70 -14.82 -2.69
C THR A 340 -9.47 -14.30 -1.27
N ALA A 341 -8.48 -14.83 -0.54
CA ALA A 341 -8.14 -14.38 0.81
C ALA A 341 -7.59 -12.95 0.81
N HIS A 342 -6.74 -12.59 -0.16
CA HIS A 342 -6.35 -11.20 -0.38
C HIS A 342 -7.57 -10.31 -0.63
N GLY A 343 -8.46 -10.75 -1.53
CA GLY A 343 -9.66 -10.02 -1.89
C GLY A 343 -10.64 -9.81 -0.71
N LEU A 344 -10.89 -10.85 0.08
CA LEU A 344 -11.70 -10.79 1.30
C LEU A 344 -11.10 -9.83 2.34
N THR A 345 -9.77 -9.81 2.47
CA THR A 345 -9.08 -8.89 3.37
C THR A 345 -9.16 -7.44 2.90
N MET A 346 -9.15 -7.21 1.58
CA MET A 346 -9.42 -5.88 1.03
C MET A 346 -10.86 -5.43 1.30
N ALA A 347 -11.83 -6.33 1.12
CA ALA A 347 -13.24 -6.07 1.39
C ALA A 347 -13.49 -5.76 2.89
N SER A 348 -12.80 -6.44 3.81
CA SER A 348 -12.93 -6.18 5.26
C SER A 348 -12.44 -4.79 5.67
N PHE A 349 -11.53 -4.19 4.90
CA PHE A 349 -11.09 -2.81 5.06
C PHE A 349 -11.91 -1.79 4.24
N GLY A 350 -12.97 -2.22 3.55
CA GLY A 350 -13.81 -1.36 2.72
C GLY A 350 -13.13 -0.89 1.43
N ARG A 351 -12.10 -1.59 0.96
CA ARG A 351 -11.39 -1.26 -0.29
C ARG A 351 -11.99 -2.00 -1.46
N ARG A 352 -12.18 -1.29 -2.58
CA ARG A 352 -12.73 -1.85 -3.82
C ARG A 352 -11.66 -2.58 -4.61
N ILE A 353 -12.03 -3.71 -5.21
CA ILE A 353 -11.16 -4.48 -6.10
C ILE A 353 -11.58 -4.18 -7.53
N HIS A 354 -10.68 -3.58 -8.30
CA HIS A 354 -10.97 -3.15 -9.68
C HIS A 354 -10.71 -4.26 -10.69
N ARG A 355 -9.69 -5.09 -10.45
CA ARG A 355 -9.25 -6.14 -11.38
C ARG A 355 -9.06 -7.45 -10.63
N ALA A 356 -9.69 -8.50 -11.13
CA ALA A 356 -9.41 -9.88 -10.76
C ALA A 356 -9.60 -10.74 -11.99
N GLY A 357 -8.86 -11.83 -12.11
CA GLY A 357 -8.85 -12.58 -13.36
C GLY A 357 -8.07 -13.88 -13.33
N LEU A 358 -7.97 -14.46 -14.51
CA LEU A 358 -7.13 -15.62 -14.78
C LEU A 358 -6.03 -15.23 -15.76
N LYS A 359 -4.80 -15.60 -15.41
CA LYS A 359 -3.61 -15.44 -16.22
C LYS A 359 -3.08 -16.82 -16.56
N VAL A 360 -2.98 -17.13 -17.86
CA VAL A 360 -2.38 -18.39 -18.31
C VAL A 360 -0.93 -18.11 -18.69
N ILE A 361 0.00 -18.74 -17.97
CA ILE A 361 1.43 -18.72 -18.28
C ILE A 361 1.81 -20.11 -18.77
N ALA A 362 2.19 -20.23 -20.05
CA ALA A 362 2.36 -21.51 -20.75
C ALA A 362 1.07 -22.36 -20.69
N ILE A 363 1.08 -23.49 -19.99
CA ILE A 363 -0.07 -24.40 -19.82
C ILE A 363 -0.79 -24.24 -18.48
N PHE A 364 -0.27 -23.41 -17.57
CA PHE A 364 -0.76 -23.34 -16.19
C PHE A 364 -1.64 -22.09 -15.99
N PRO A 365 -2.90 -22.27 -15.54
CA PRO A 365 -3.75 -21.16 -15.14
C PRO A 365 -3.39 -20.67 -13.75
N TYR A 366 -3.31 -19.35 -13.59
CA TYR A 366 -3.11 -18.66 -12.32
C TYR A 366 -4.26 -17.70 -12.09
N ALA A 367 -4.91 -17.77 -10.93
CA ALA A 367 -5.80 -16.71 -10.48
C ALA A 367 -4.96 -15.49 -10.07
N PHE A 368 -5.53 -14.30 -10.17
CA PHE A 368 -4.95 -13.09 -9.58
C PHE A 368 -6.05 -12.14 -9.09
N VAL A 369 -5.77 -11.42 -8.01
CA VAL A 369 -6.57 -10.29 -7.52
C VAL A 369 -5.67 -9.06 -7.39
N ASP A 370 -6.11 -7.94 -7.93
CA ASP A 370 -5.40 -6.66 -7.80
C ASP A 370 -5.59 -6.07 -6.40
N THR A 371 -4.52 -6.09 -5.61
CA THR A 371 -4.45 -5.58 -4.24
C THR A 371 -3.85 -4.18 -4.15
N SER A 372 -3.64 -3.48 -5.27
CA SER A 372 -2.94 -2.19 -5.29
C SER A 372 -3.59 -1.11 -4.42
N GLU A 373 -4.90 -1.20 -4.18
CA GLU A 373 -5.62 -0.33 -3.25
C GLU A 373 -5.15 -0.43 -1.78
N ALA A 374 -4.45 -1.52 -1.43
CA ALA A 374 -3.85 -1.69 -0.10
C ALA A 374 -2.81 -0.59 0.20
N TRP A 375 -2.19 0.01 -0.82
CA TRP A 375 -1.20 1.09 -0.63
C TRP A 375 -1.74 2.32 0.10
N PHE A 376 -3.07 2.53 0.11
CA PHE A 376 -3.72 3.57 0.89
C PHE A 376 -3.93 3.21 2.35
N GLU A 377 -3.82 1.93 2.72
CA GLU A 377 -3.99 1.49 4.09
C GLU A 377 -2.69 1.68 4.90
N PRO A 378 -2.80 1.89 6.22
CA PRO A 378 -1.62 1.91 7.11
C PRO A 378 -0.90 0.56 7.09
N ARG A 379 0.40 0.54 7.42
CA ARG A 379 1.29 -0.63 7.31
C ARG A 379 0.72 -1.92 7.91
N ARG A 380 0.03 -1.84 9.05
CA ARG A 380 -0.55 -3.02 9.72
C ARG A 380 -1.59 -3.72 8.84
N ARG A 381 -2.40 -2.95 8.12
CA ARG A 381 -3.43 -3.46 7.23
C ARG A 381 -2.82 -3.92 5.90
N ARG A 382 -1.75 -3.29 5.41
CA ARG A 382 -0.99 -3.79 4.25
C ARG A 382 -0.35 -5.14 4.53
N ILE A 383 0.30 -5.28 5.68
CA ILE A 383 0.85 -6.56 6.15
C ILE A 383 -0.27 -7.60 6.27
N ALA A 384 -1.45 -7.23 6.78
CA ALA A 384 -2.58 -8.15 6.85
C ALA A 384 -3.07 -8.61 5.46
N VAL A 385 -3.13 -7.70 4.48
CA VAL A 385 -3.46 -8.05 3.08
C VAL A 385 -2.43 -9.04 2.55
N SER A 386 -1.13 -8.76 2.67
CA SER A 386 -0.09 -9.69 2.20
C SER A 386 -0.09 -11.02 2.97
N ALA A 387 -0.36 -11.01 4.27
CA ALA A 387 -0.40 -12.24 5.07
C ALA A 387 -1.61 -13.14 4.74
N ALA A 388 -2.70 -12.59 4.21
CA ALA A 388 -3.93 -13.34 3.94
C ALA A 388 -3.72 -14.53 3.01
N GLY A 389 -2.91 -14.37 1.95
CA GLY A 389 -2.56 -15.43 1.02
C GLY A 389 -1.89 -16.62 1.73
N PRO A 390 -0.70 -16.43 2.34
CA PRO A 390 -0.03 -17.49 3.10
C PRO A 390 -0.91 -18.10 4.21
N VAL A 391 -1.64 -17.29 4.98
CA VAL A 391 -2.55 -17.82 6.02
C VAL A 391 -3.56 -18.79 5.42
N SER A 392 -4.11 -18.50 4.26
CA SER A 392 -5.03 -19.40 3.56
C SER A 392 -4.32 -20.66 3.03
N ASP A 393 -3.10 -20.54 2.50
CA ASP A 393 -2.29 -21.68 2.02
C ASP A 393 -2.02 -22.66 3.17
N PHE A 394 -1.58 -22.16 4.33
CA PHE A 394 -1.33 -22.98 5.52
C PHE A 394 -2.62 -23.58 6.09
N SER A 395 -3.73 -22.84 6.08
CA SER A 395 -5.02 -23.33 6.58
C SER A 395 -5.57 -24.46 5.71
N ILE A 396 -5.49 -24.32 4.38
CA ILE A 396 -5.89 -25.39 3.45
C ILE A 396 -4.95 -26.58 3.54
N GLY A 397 -3.63 -26.32 3.62
CA GLY A 397 -2.64 -27.36 3.85
C GLY A 397 -2.91 -28.17 5.12
N ALA A 398 -3.35 -27.49 6.19
CA ALA A 398 -3.73 -28.13 7.45
C ALA A 398 -4.96 -29.03 7.29
N ILE A 399 -6.01 -28.56 6.60
CA ILE A 399 -7.19 -29.37 6.32
C ILE A 399 -6.79 -30.63 5.52
N PHE A 400 -5.98 -30.48 4.47
CA PHE A 400 -5.52 -31.61 3.67
C PHE A 400 -4.65 -32.59 4.46
N ALA A 401 -3.77 -32.10 5.34
CA ALA A 401 -2.95 -32.94 6.21
C ALA A 401 -3.80 -33.74 7.21
N LEU A 402 -4.82 -33.12 7.80
CA LEU A 402 -5.77 -33.79 8.70
C LEU A 402 -6.62 -34.82 7.96
N CYS A 403 -7.13 -34.49 6.77
CA CYS A 403 -7.81 -35.46 5.92
C CYS A 403 -6.91 -36.65 5.57
N ALA A 404 -5.64 -36.38 5.23
CA ALA A 404 -4.66 -37.43 4.96
C ALA A 404 -4.34 -38.29 6.20
N LEU A 405 -4.51 -37.78 7.42
CA LEU A 405 -4.35 -38.57 8.64
C LEU A 405 -5.56 -39.50 8.89
N LEU A 406 -6.77 -39.00 8.62
CA LEU A 406 -8.03 -39.70 8.94
C LEU A 406 -8.44 -40.73 7.88
N LEU A 407 -7.98 -40.58 6.64
CA LEU A 407 -8.32 -41.50 5.55
C LEU A 407 -7.54 -42.82 5.65
N PRO A 408 -8.11 -43.94 5.16
CA PRO A 408 -7.39 -45.20 5.03
C PRO A 408 -6.30 -45.11 3.96
N GLU A 409 -5.35 -46.05 3.99
CA GLU A 409 -4.29 -46.15 2.99
C GLU A 409 -4.88 -46.35 1.59
N GLY A 410 -4.45 -45.52 0.63
CA GLY A 410 -4.98 -45.57 -0.73
C GLY A 410 -4.73 -44.30 -1.53
N VAL A 411 -5.18 -44.30 -2.78
CA VAL A 411 -4.97 -43.21 -3.75
C VAL A 411 -5.53 -41.88 -3.24
N VAL A 412 -6.68 -41.89 -2.55
CA VAL A 412 -7.32 -40.67 -2.04
C VAL A 412 -6.46 -40.01 -0.95
N ARG A 413 -5.95 -40.81 -0.01
CA ARG A 413 -5.02 -40.33 1.03
C ARG A 413 -3.74 -39.77 0.41
N ASP A 414 -3.19 -40.42 -0.62
CA ASP A 414 -2.02 -39.92 -1.36
C ASP A 414 -2.29 -38.56 -2.01
N ILE A 415 -3.47 -38.36 -2.60
CA ILE A 415 -3.86 -37.07 -3.21
C ILE A 415 -3.90 -35.97 -2.15
N PHE A 416 -4.54 -36.19 -1.00
CA PHE A 416 -4.58 -35.21 0.08
C PHE A 416 -3.19 -34.90 0.64
N PHE A 417 -2.34 -35.91 0.81
CA PHE A 417 -0.95 -35.70 1.24
C PHE A 417 -0.17 -34.82 0.26
N ASN A 418 -0.30 -35.06 -1.04
CA ASN A 418 0.38 -34.26 -2.07
C ASN A 418 -0.18 -32.84 -2.18
N LEU A 419 -1.51 -32.67 -2.02
CA LEU A 419 -2.13 -31.34 -1.97
C LEU A 419 -1.69 -30.56 -0.72
N ALA A 420 -1.58 -31.22 0.44
CA ALA A 420 -1.03 -30.62 1.65
C ALA A 420 0.43 -30.18 1.44
N PHE A 421 1.26 -31.06 0.88
CA PHE A 421 2.64 -30.73 0.53
C PHE A 421 2.72 -29.53 -0.41
N ALA A 422 1.92 -29.52 -1.49
CA ALA A 422 1.89 -28.43 -2.46
C ALA A 422 1.42 -27.10 -1.84
N ALA A 423 0.41 -27.13 -0.97
CA ALA A 423 -0.08 -25.95 -0.26
C ALA A 423 0.98 -25.39 0.71
N TYR A 424 1.63 -26.24 1.50
CA TYR A 424 2.69 -25.80 2.42
C TYR A 424 3.93 -25.27 1.68
N VAL A 425 4.40 -25.98 0.65
CA VAL A 425 5.52 -25.49 -0.17
C VAL A 425 5.15 -24.16 -0.82
N GLY A 426 3.92 -24.02 -1.33
CA GLY A 426 3.39 -22.76 -1.85
C GLY A 426 3.42 -21.64 -0.81
N GLY A 427 2.86 -21.88 0.38
CA GLY A 427 2.83 -20.92 1.49
C GLY A 427 4.22 -20.50 1.95
N PHE A 428 5.16 -21.42 2.12
CA PHE A 428 6.56 -21.09 2.46
C PHE A 428 7.25 -20.31 1.35
N PHE A 429 6.99 -20.64 0.08
CA PHE A 429 7.55 -19.91 -1.05
C PHE A 429 6.97 -18.50 -1.17
N ASN A 430 5.69 -18.32 -0.82
CA ASN A 430 5.04 -17.01 -0.74
C ASN A 430 5.56 -16.19 0.45
N LEU A 431 5.85 -16.81 1.59
CA LEU A 431 6.49 -16.17 2.75
C LEU A 431 7.97 -15.86 2.57
N ASN A 432 8.60 -16.31 1.48
CA ASN A 432 10.02 -16.09 1.25
C ASN A 432 10.30 -14.59 1.08
N PRO A 433 11.10 -13.97 1.98
CA PRO A 433 11.35 -12.54 1.93
C PRO A 433 12.32 -12.12 0.82
N PHE A 434 12.99 -13.04 0.13
CA PHE A 434 13.98 -12.74 -0.90
C PHE A 434 13.42 -12.83 -2.32
N ILE A 435 12.16 -13.26 -2.45
CA ILE A 435 11.42 -13.36 -3.71
C ILE A 435 10.27 -12.35 -3.62
N GLU A 436 10.00 -11.60 -4.70
CA GLU A 436 8.92 -10.61 -4.77
C GLU A 436 7.54 -11.28 -4.76
N ARG A 437 7.16 -11.73 -3.56
CA ARG A 437 5.91 -12.38 -3.18
C ARG A 437 5.42 -11.76 -1.87
N ASP A 438 4.37 -12.33 -1.27
CA ASP A 438 3.72 -11.77 -0.08
C ASP A 438 4.66 -11.52 1.09
N GLY A 439 5.53 -12.48 1.41
CA GLY A 439 6.49 -12.36 2.51
C GLY A 439 7.49 -11.22 2.32
N TYR A 440 7.90 -10.96 1.09
CA TYR A 440 8.71 -9.78 0.78
C TYR A 440 7.93 -8.49 1.01
N HIS A 441 6.67 -8.41 0.58
CA HIS A 441 5.84 -7.23 0.82
C HIS A 441 5.54 -7.01 2.31
N MET A 442 5.28 -8.08 3.06
CA MET A 442 5.18 -8.04 4.52
C MET A 442 6.46 -7.49 5.16
N LEU A 443 7.63 -7.95 4.70
CA LEU A 443 8.92 -7.50 5.21
C LEU A 443 9.18 -6.02 4.87
N VAL A 444 8.89 -5.61 3.64
CA VAL A 444 8.99 -4.22 3.17
C VAL A 444 8.15 -3.29 4.05
N ASP A 445 6.90 -3.67 4.33
CA ASP A 445 6.00 -2.87 5.16
C ASP A 445 6.36 -2.91 6.66
N TRP A 446 6.91 -4.03 7.15
CA TRP A 446 7.37 -4.14 8.53
C TRP A 446 8.62 -3.29 8.79
N LEU A 447 9.57 -3.32 7.86
CA LEU A 447 10.81 -2.52 7.91
C LEU A 447 10.60 -1.06 7.48
N ASN A 448 9.45 -0.75 6.88
CA ASN A 448 9.12 0.55 6.30
C ASN A 448 10.18 1.03 5.27
N GLU A 449 10.67 0.10 4.46
CA GLU A 449 11.73 0.34 3.47
C GLU A 449 11.22 0.04 2.05
N PRO A 450 10.63 1.01 1.34
CA PRO A 450 10.13 0.79 -0.01
C PRO A 450 11.29 0.50 -0.98
N GLY A 451 11.06 -0.44 -1.90
CA GLY A 451 12.08 -0.87 -2.86
C GLY A 451 13.28 -1.57 -2.22
N LEU A 452 13.10 -2.19 -1.04
CA LEU A 452 14.10 -2.88 -0.22
C LEU A 452 15.13 -3.65 -1.05
N ARG A 453 14.68 -4.55 -1.94
CA ARG A 453 15.57 -5.39 -2.75
C ARG A 453 16.44 -4.59 -3.73
N ARG A 454 15.83 -3.66 -4.47
CA ARG A 454 16.55 -2.82 -5.45
C ARG A 454 17.58 -1.94 -4.73
N ARG A 455 17.16 -1.22 -3.69
CA ARG A 455 18.03 -0.29 -2.95
C ARG A 455 19.14 -1.02 -2.19
N ALA A 456 18.85 -2.19 -1.61
CA ALA A 456 19.86 -3.02 -0.98
C ALA A 456 20.93 -3.50 -1.98
N LYS A 457 20.50 -3.89 -3.19
CA LYS A 457 21.42 -4.25 -4.27
C LYS A 457 22.28 -3.06 -4.71
N GLU A 458 21.68 -1.89 -4.96
CA GLU A 458 22.40 -0.66 -5.36
C GLU A 458 23.40 -0.20 -4.29
N GLN A 459 23.05 -0.33 -3.02
CA GLN A 459 23.97 -0.03 -1.92
C GLN A 459 25.12 -1.02 -1.85
N LEU A 460 24.85 -2.32 -2.04
CA LEU A 460 25.88 -3.36 -2.08
C LEU A 460 26.85 -3.13 -3.25
N GLU A 461 26.33 -2.88 -4.45
CA GLU A 461 27.14 -2.61 -5.65
C GLU A 461 28.04 -1.38 -5.44
N ARG A 462 27.51 -0.29 -4.88
CA ARG A 462 28.29 0.92 -4.56
C ARG A 462 29.39 0.66 -3.53
N LYS A 463 29.11 -0.13 -2.48
CA LYS A 463 30.12 -0.49 -1.48
C LYS A 463 31.23 -1.35 -2.08
N LEU A 464 30.87 -2.33 -2.91
CA LEU A 464 31.85 -3.21 -3.56
C LEU A 464 32.70 -2.47 -4.59
N SER A 465 32.14 -1.47 -5.28
CA SER A 465 32.87 -0.64 -6.23
C SER A 465 33.76 0.43 -5.60
N GLY A 466 33.88 0.49 -4.26
CA GLY A 466 34.73 1.48 -3.56
C GLY A 466 34.09 2.86 -3.37
N GLY A 467 32.78 3.00 -3.57
CA GLY A 467 32.06 4.25 -3.36
C GLY A 467 31.99 4.66 -1.89
N ALA A 468 31.85 5.98 -1.64
CA ALA A 468 31.78 6.56 -0.29
C ALA A 468 30.68 5.93 0.59
N ALA A 469 30.85 6.01 1.91
CA ALA A 469 29.90 5.52 2.89
C ALA A 469 28.51 6.13 2.67
N SER A 470 27.52 5.29 2.33
CA SER A 470 26.15 5.73 2.09
C SER A 470 25.49 6.21 3.39
N THR A 471 24.73 7.31 3.33
CA THR A 471 23.77 7.73 4.37
C THR A 471 22.52 6.85 4.45
N ASP A 472 22.49 5.74 3.70
CA ASP A 472 21.40 4.79 3.63
C ASP A 472 21.24 3.95 4.91
N SER A 473 20.00 3.55 5.20
CA SER A 473 19.62 2.77 6.38
C SER A 473 20.46 1.50 6.57
N PRO A 474 20.86 1.16 7.82
CA PRO A 474 21.61 -0.08 8.12
C PRO A 474 20.82 -1.35 7.78
N VAL A 475 19.50 -1.24 7.66
CA VAL A 475 18.60 -2.34 7.28
C VAL A 475 18.92 -2.88 5.90
N LEU A 476 19.21 -2.00 4.93
CA LEU A 476 19.50 -2.37 3.55
C LEU A 476 20.76 -3.23 3.43
N ALA A 477 21.81 -2.88 4.20
CA ALA A 477 23.04 -3.66 4.26
C ALA A 477 22.79 -5.06 4.84
N ARG A 478 22.04 -5.16 5.96
CA ARG A 478 21.68 -6.46 6.56
C ARG A 478 20.88 -7.31 5.58
N TYR A 479 19.87 -6.74 4.92
CA TYR A 479 19.05 -7.43 3.94
C TYR A 479 19.89 -7.99 2.77
N SER A 480 20.85 -7.21 2.24
CA SER A 480 21.75 -7.68 1.17
C SER A 480 22.60 -8.88 1.61
N LEU A 481 23.13 -8.86 2.83
CA LEU A 481 23.92 -9.97 3.39
C LEU A 481 23.07 -11.23 3.56
N PHE A 482 21.88 -11.11 4.14
CA PHE A 482 20.95 -12.23 4.28
C PHE A 482 20.49 -12.75 2.91
N GLY A 483 20.29 -11.86 1.93
CA GLY A 483 19.93 -12.24 0.56
C GLY A 483 21.03 -13.06 -0.13
N LEU A 484 22.30 -12.68 0.03
CA LEU A 484 23.44 -13.47 -0.46
C LEU A 484 23.50 -14.84 0.23
N GLY A 485 23.38 -14.86 1.57
CA GLY A 485 23.36 -16.11 2.34
C GLY A 485 22.22 -17.04 1.91
N TRP A 486 21.03 -16.48 1.67
CA TRP A 486 19.89 -17.22 1.15
C TRP A 486 20.14 -17.78 -0.26
N SER A 487 20.73 -17.00 -1.17
CA SER A 487 21.07 -17.48 -2.51
C SER A 487 22.04 -18.65 -2.48
N VAL A 488 23.06 -18.59 -1.61
CA VAL A 488 24.01 -19.69 -1.40
C VAL A 488 23.29 -20.91 -0.81
N LEU A 489 22.48 -20.73 0.22
CA LEU A 489 21.71 -21.80 0.84
C LEU A 489 20.77 -22.47 -0.17
N ALA A 490 20.06 -21.69 -0.99
CA ALA A 490 19.18 -22.20 -2.03
C ALA A 490 19.94 -22.98 -3.12
N ALA A 491 21.13 -22.51 -3.52
CA ALA A 491 22.00 -23.23 -4.45
C ALA A 491 22.48 -24.56 -3.84
N CYS A 492 22.96 -24.55 -2.59
CA CYS A 492 23.36 -25.77 -1.86
C CYS A 492 22.20 -26.76 -1.72
N PHE A 493 21.00 -26.27 -1.41
CA PHE A 493 19.79 -27.08 -1.34
C PHE A 493 19.43 -27.69 -2.70
N ALA A 494 19.49 -26.91 -3.78
CA ALA A 494 19.25 -27.40 -5.14
C ALA A 494 20.27 -28.48 -5.55
N ILE A 495 21.55 -28.29 -5.20
CA ILE A 495 22.61 -29.29 -5.40
C ILE A 495 22.30 -30.57 -4.63
N GLY A 496 22.03 -30.47 -3.33
CA GLY A 496 21.67 -31.61 -2.48
C GLY A 496 20.43 -32.36 -2.99
N MET A 497 19.42 -31.62 -3.45
CA MET A 497 18.23 -32.22 -4.07
C MET A 497 18.56 -32.90 -5.40
N SER A 498 19.41 -32.32 -6.24
CA SER A 498 19.80 -32.95 -7.51
C SER A 498 20.54 -34.27 -7.31
N LEU A 499 21.39 -34.36 -6.28
CA LEU A 499 22.09 -35.59 -5.90
C LEU A 499 21.12 -36.70 -5.47
N ARG A 500 19.97 -36.36 -4.88
CA ARG A 500 18.93 -37.35 -4.56
C ARG A 500 18.40 -38.08 -5.80
N TYR A 501 18.40 -37.43 -6.96
CA TYR A 501 17.92 -37.99 -8.24
C TYR A 501 19.03 -38.61 -9.08
N GLU A 502 20.27 -38.62 -8.60
CA GLU A 502 21.44 -39.18 -9.29
C GLU A 502 21.18 -40.61 -9.80
N LYS A 503 20.62 -41.49 -8.94
CA LYS A 503 20.32 -42.88 -9.31
C LYS A 503 19.30 -43.00 -10.44
N ILE A 504 18.37 -42.05 -10.54
CA ILE A 504 17.38 -42.01 -11.62
C ILE A 504 18.03 -41.51 -12.91
N PHE A 505 18.89 -40.49 -12.85
CA PHE A 505 19.62 -40.01 -14.02
C PHE A 505 20.59 -41.05 -14.58
N LEU A 506 21.30 -41.77 -13.70
CA LEU A 506 22.17 -42.89 -14.09
C LEU A 506 21.39 -44.06 -14.70
N ALA A 507 20.10 -44.20 -14.40
CA ALA A 507 19.24 -45.21 -15.03
C ALA A 507 18.74 -44.79 -16.43
N ILE A 508 18.82 -43.50 -16.79
CA ILE A 508 18.43 -42.99 -18.11
C ILE A 508 19.59 -43.07 -19.11
N THR A 509 20.83 -42.96 -18.64
CA THR A 509 22.03 -43.05 -19.48
C THR A 509 23.17 -43.74 -18.72
N ASP A 510 23.78 -44.76 -19.33
CA ASP A 510 24.91 -45.50 -18.75
C ASP A 510 26.20 -44.66 -18.67
N ASN A 511 26.26 -43.53 -19.40
CA ASN A 511 27.42 -42.66 -19.41
C ASN A 511 27.43 -41.69 -18.21
N LYS A 512 28.19 -42.05 -17.17
CA LYS A 512 28.40 -41.23 -15.96
C LYS A 512 28.94 -39.84 -16.24
N ALA A 513 29.82 -39.68 -17.24
CA ALA A 513 30.41 -38.38 -17.57
C ALA A 513 29.35 -37.39 -18.07
N VAL A 514 28.34 -37.87 -18.81
CA VAL A 514 27.22 -37.04 -19.26
C VAL A 514 26.36 -36.60 -18.07
N VAL A 515 26.03 -37.51 -17.15
CA VAL A 515 25.20 -37.19 -15.97
C VAL A 515 25.88 -36.14 -15.08
N TYR A 516 27.12 -36.38 -14.67
CA TYR A 516 27.84 -35.41 -13.82
C TYR A 516 28.22 -34.14 -14.58
N GLY A 517 28.45 -34.20 -15.90
CA GLY A 517 28.65 -33.02 -16.74
C GLY A 517 27.43 -32.11 -16.76
N VAL A 518 26.23 -32.67 -16.97
CA VAL A 518 24.97 -31.92 -16.92
C VAL A 518 24.69 -31.40 -15.51
N MET A 519 24.83 -32.23 -14.48
CA MET A 519 24.62 -31.81 -13.08
C MET A 519 25.61 -30.72 -12.67
N GLY A 520 26.90 -30.88 -12.97
CA GLY A 520 27.94 -29.88 -12.69
C GLY A 520 27.66 -28.55 -13.40
N THR A 521 27.21 -28.59 -14.65
CA THR A 521 26.81 -27.39 -15.40
C THR A 521 25.63 -26.68 -14.73
N LEU A 522 24.62 -27.44 -14.29
CA LEU A 522 23.48 -26.90 -13.52
C LEU A 522 23.93 -26.31 -12.18
N TRP A 523 24.87 -26.96 -11.48
CA TRP A 523 25.39 -26.47 -10.21
C TRP A 523 26.10 -25.13 -10.38
N VAL A 524 26.96 -25.00 -11.39
CA VAL A 524 27.60 -23.71 -11.72
C VAL A 524 26.54 -22.66 -12.09
N ALA A 525 25.51 -23.06 -12.85
CA ALA A 525 24.43 -22.16 -13.24
C ALA A 525 23.64 -21.61 -12.03
N PHE A 526 23.49 -22.38 -10.94
CA PHE A 526 22.84 -21.89 -9.71
C PHE A 526 23.63 -20.78 -9.01
N PHE A 527 24.96 -20.74 -9.15
CA PHE A 527 25.79 -19.69 -8.57
C PHE A 527 25.96 -18.46 -9.47
N LEU A 528 25.65 -18.55 -10.77
CA LEU A 528 25.79 -17.43 -11.72
C LEU A 528 25.14 -16.12 -11.25
N PRO A 529 23.91 -16.10 -10.68
CA PRO A 529 23.32 -14.85 -10.19
C PRO A 529 24.14 -14.19 -9.07
N VAL A 530 24.69 -14.98 -8.15
CA VAL A 530 25.53 -14.50 -7.05
C VAL A 530 26.87 -13.98 -7.58
N LEU A 531 27.50 -14.76 -8.46
CA LEU A 531 28.76 -14.38 -9.12
C LEU A 531 28.61 -13.08 -9.92
N PHE A 532 27.49 -12.88 -10.61
CA PHE A 532 27.26 -11.66 -11.38
C PHE A 532 27.03 -10.43 -10.48
N VAL A 533 26.26 -10.57 -9.40
CA VAL A 533 26.00 -9.48 -8.45
C VAL A 533 27.27 -9.04 -7.72
N LEU A 534 28.14 -9.98 -7.35
CA LEU A 534 29.41 -9.68 -6.67
C LEU A 534 30.52 -9.29 -7.64
N GLY A 535 30.65 -10.00 -8.76
CA GLY A 535 31.77 -9.88 -9.70
C GLY A 535 31.75 -8.60 -10.52
N LYS A 536 30.58 -8.14 -10.99
CA LYS A 536 30.46 -6.93 -11.81
C LYS A 536 31.00 -5.65 -11.12
N PRO A 537 30.61 -5.33 -9.87
CA PRO A 537 31.14 -4.14 -9.19
C PRO A 537 32.61 -4.29 -8.76
N VAL A 538 33.06 -5.49 -8.39
CA VAL A 538 34.48 -5.75 -8.06
C VAL A 538 35.37 -5.59 -9.30
N TRP A 539 34.93 -6.12 -10.45
CA TRP A 539 35.63 -5.95 -11.72
C TRP A 539 35.76 -4.47 -12.11
N LYS A 540 34.70 -3.68 -11.88
CA LYS A 540 34.73 -2.23 -12.10
C LYS A 540 35.80 -1.57 -11.23
N ARG A 541 35.89 -1.93 -9.95
CA ARG A 541 36.90 -1.41 -9.01
C ARG A 541 38.34 -1.82 -9.33
N ILE A 542 38.56 -2.99 -9.93
CA ILE A 542 39.91 -3.43 -10.34
C ILE A 542 40.37 -2.67 -11.61
N ARG A 543 39.41 -2.19 -12.42
CA ARG A 543 39.68 -1.54 -13.70
C ARG A 543 39.83 -0.02 -13.61
N GLU A 544 39.21 0.59 -12.60
CA GLU A 544 39.39 1.99 -12.18
C GLU A 544 40.59 2.10 -11.24
#